data_AF-A0A0D9ZLA8-F1
#
_entry.id   AF-A0A0D9ZLA8-F1
#
_cell.length_a   1.000
_cell.length_b   1.000
_cell.length_c   1.000
_cell.angle_alpha   90.00
_cell.angle_beta   90.00
_cell.angle_gamma   90.00
#
_symmetry.space_group_name_H-M   'P 1'
#
loop_
_entity.id
_entity.type
_entity.pdbx_description
1 polymer ?
#
loop_
_entity_poly.entity_id
_entity_poly.type
_entity_poly.pdbx_seq_one_letter_code
_entity_poly.pdbx_strand_id
1 'polypeptide(L)'
;MAFTVVYISFSIVLSAYLIGNMTALIVKGSRTERFRDRMTDLIRYMNRNRLGSAIRSQVKDHLMLQYESSYTRDRVIVDDIPVAVRSKMSQTLYLDMVSRVGLFRGCSDDFLSQIVLKLHEEFFLPGEVILEQGTVVDQIYIVAHGCLEEVANGEDGSEEIISELRPYGIVGDVAVICNIPQPYTVRVCELCSLLRIDKQSLTSILQIYFKDNSQILSNLLKGKETESKRKQLESDITYLLAKQESELVLGVNNAAYHGDIFRLKSLISAGADPSKSDYDGRTALHIAALRGYEDIVRFLIQRGANVNSIDRFGNSPLLQAVKSGHDRITSLLVEHGAILNLEDAGGYLCRVVRGGRIDLLKKLLRFGISPNCRNYDQRTPLHIAAAEGLHLVASTLIESGADIQAKDRWGNTPLDEGRRCSSKPLVRILEQARTVATN
;
A
#
# COMPACT_ATOMS: atom_id res chain seq x y z
N MET A 1 -30.52 -75.49 45.29
CA MET A 1 -29.34 -74.98 46.01
C MET A 1 -28.33 -74.34 45.05
N ALA A 2 -27.65 -75.09 44.18
CA ALA A 2 -26.65 -74.49 43.27
C ALA A 2 -27.25 -73.48 42.27
N PHE A 3 -28.34 -73.83 41.59
CA PHE A 3 -29.04 -72.94 40.65
C PHE A 3 -29.56 -71.66 41.32
N THR A 4 -30.14 -71.79 42.53
CA THR A 4 -30.67 -70.65 43.29
C THR A 4 -29.56 -69.69 43.74
N VAL A 5 -28.39 -70.21 44.12
CA VAL A 5 -27.23 -69.39 44.48
C VAL A 5 -26.71 -68.63 43.25
N VAL A 6 -26.55 -69.31 42.11
CA VAL A 6 -26.10 -68.67 40.85
C VAL A 6 -27.08 -67.59 40.38
N TYR A 7 -28.39 -67.85 40.45
CA TYR A 7 -29.43 -66.88 40.07
C TYR A 7 -29.40 -65.62 40.94
N ILE A 8 -29.27 -65.77 42.27
CA ILE A 8 -29.19 -64.64 43.19
C ILE A 8 -27.92 -63.81 42.94
N SER A 9 -26.77 -64.47 42.76
CA SER A 9 -25.52 -63.78 42.43
C SER A 9 -25.60 -63.02 41.10
N PHE A 10 -26.19 -63.62 40.06
CA PHE A 10 -26.40 -62.94 38.78
C PHE A 10 -27.37 -61.75 38.90
N SER A 11 -28.46 -61.90 39.65
CA SER A 11 -29.43 -60.83 39.87
C SER A 11 -28.85 -59.64 40.62
N ILE A 12 -27.94 -59.87 41.58
CA ILE A 12 -27.24 -58.79 42.30
C ILE A 12 -26.29 -58.05 41.35
N VAL A 13 -25.50 -58.78 40.56
CA VAL A 13 -24.58 -58.17 39.57
C VAL A 13 -25.35 -57.38 38.51
N LEU A 14 -26.45 -57.92 37.99
CA LEU A 14 -27.28 -57.25 36.99
C LEU A 14 -27.94 -55.98 37.56
N SER A 15 -28.44 -56.04 38.79
CA SER A 15 -29.02 -54.88 39.48
C SER A 15 -27.98 -53.77 39.68
N ALA A 16 -26.77 -54.11 40.13
CA ALA A 16 -25.68 -53.15 40.29
C ALA A 16 -25.24 -52.53 38.95
N TYR A 17 -25.16 -53.33 37.89
CA TYR A 17 -24.85 -52.87 36.54
C TYR A 17 -25.92 -51.92 35.99
N LEU A 18 -27.21 -52.25 36.17
CA LEU A 18 -28.33 -51.40 35.76
C LEU A 18 -28.33 -50.07 36.51
N ILE A 19 -28.15 -50.08 37.83
CA ILE A 19 -28.06 -48.86 38.64
C ILE A 19 -26.86 -48.02 38.19
N GLY A 20 -25.70 -48.62 37.98
CA GLY A 20 -24.50 -47.92 37.50
C GLY A 20 -24.69 -47.27 36.13
N ASN A 21 -25.36 -47.93 35.19
CA ASN A 21 -25.64 -47.35 33.87
C ASN A 21 -26.71 -46.25 33.94
N MET A 22 -27.75 -46.43 34.76
CA MET A 22 -28.78 -45.41 34.97
C MET A 22 -28.20 -44.18 35.64
N THR A 23 -27.35 -44.35 36.66
CA THR A 23 -26.64 -43.22 37.28
C THR A 23 -25.68 -42.58 36.30
N ALA A 24 -24.93 -43.33 35.49
CA ALA A 24 -24.07 -42.75 34.45
C ALA A 24 -24.85 -41.98 33.37
N LEU A 25 -26.07 -42.39 33.02
CA LEU A 25 -26.94 -41.67 32.10
C LEU A 25 -27.51 -40.38 32.71
N ILE A 26 -27.79 -40.39 34.02
CA ILE A 26 -28.27 -39.22 34.77
C ILE A 26 -27.11 -38.25 35.07
N VAL A 27 -25.94 -38.77 35.42
CA VAL A 27 -24.71 -38.04 35.81
C VAL A 27 -23.87 -37.63 34.61
N LYS A 28 -24.14 -38.16 33.40
CA LYS A 28 -23.74 -37.48 32.15
C LYS A 28 -24.47 -36.14 32.14
N GLY A 29 -23.87 -35.17 32.85
CA GLY A 29 -24.54 -34.00 33.38
C GLY A 29 -25.35 -33.32 32.30
N SER A 30 -26.63 -33.10 32.60
CA SER A 30 -27.54 -32.43 31.69
C SER A 30 -26.95 -31.07 31.29
N ARG A 31 -27.25 -30.61 30.07
CA ARG A 31 -26.81 -29.28 29.61
C ARG A 31 -27.21 -28.19 30.61
N THR A 32 -28.37 -28.36 31.24
CA THR A 32 -28.94 -27.48 32.26
C THR A 32 -28.10 -27.43 33.53
N GLU A 33 -27.50 -28.56 33.93
CA GLU A 33 -26.60 -28.61 35.08
C GLU A 33 -25.31 -27.83 34.82
N ARG A 34 -24.65 -28.06 33.68
CA ARG A 34 -23.43 -27.32 33.31
C ARG A 34 -23.68 -25.82 33.20
N PHE A 35 -24.82 -25.41 32.66
CA PHE A 35 -25.23 -24.01 32.62
C PHE A 35 -25.43 -23.44 34.03
N ARG A 36 -26.15 -24.17 34.89
CA ARG A 36 -26.38 -23.75 36.28
C ARG A 36 -25.05 -23.59 37.04
N ASP A 37 -24.11 -24.50 36.85
CA ASP A 37 -22.79 -24.43 37.48
C ASP A 37 -22.01 -23.21 36.98
N ARG A 38 -21.92 -22.99 35.66
CA ARG A 38 -21.28 -21.80 35.08
C ARG A 38 -21.93 -20.49 35.56
N MET A 39 -23.26 -20.43 35.60
CA MET A 39 -24.00 -19.27 36.09
C MET A 39 -23.72 -19.02 37.58
N THR A 40 -23.62 -20.09 38.38
CA THR A 40 -23.29 -20.00 39.81
C THR A 40 -21.88 -19.45 40.03
N ASP A 41 -20.90 -19.94 39.25
CA ASP A 41 -19.52 -19.46 39.31
C ASP A 41 -19.41 -18.00 38.85
N LEU A 42 -20.12 -17.63 37.79
CA LEU A 42 -20.21 -16.25 37.32
C LEU A 42 -20.82 -15.33 38.38
N ILE A 43 -21.95 -15.71 38.98
CA ILE A 43 -22.58 -14.94 40.08
C ILE A 43 -21.59 -14.78 41.24
N ARG A 44 -20.85 -15.83 41.60
CA ARG A 44 -19.82 -15.77 42.64
C ARG A 44 -18.73 -14.76 42.30
N TYR A 45 -18.25 -14.76 41.05
CA TYR A 45 -17.27 -13.79 40.55
C TYR A 45 -17.80 -12.35 40.59
N MET A 46 -19.01 -12.11 40.09
CA MET A 46 -19.62 -10.77 40.05
C MET A 46 -19.84 -10.20 41.46
N ASN A 47 -20.25 -11.04 42.41
CA ASN A 47 -20.43 -10.65 43.81
C ASN A 47 -19.09 -10.34 44.48
N ARG A 48 -18.06 -11.15 44.22
CA ARG A 48 -16.69 -10.93 44.75
C ARG A 48 -16.13 -9.58 44.30
N ASN A 49 -16.39 -9.18 43.06
CA ASN A 49 -15.91 -7.93 42.47
C ASN A 49 -16.88 -6.75 42.61
N ARG A 50 -18.03 -6.94 43.29
CA ARG A 50 -19.05 -5.90 43.53
C ARG A 50 -19.50 -5.15 42.26
N LEU A 51 -19.73 -5.87 41.16
CA LEU A 51 -20.18 -5.26 39.91
C LEU A 51 -21.54 -4.55 40.06
N GLY A 52 -21.74 -3.47 39.31
CA GLY A 52 -23.02 -2.75 39.24
C GLY A 52 -24.18 -3.65 38.80
N SER A 53 -25.42 -3.25 39.08
CA SER A 53 -26.61 -4.03 38.72
C SER A 53 -26.79 -4.15 37.20
N ALA A 54 -26.49 -3.10 36.43
CA ALA A 54 -26.59 -3.08 34.98
C ALA A 54 -25.65 -4.10 34.32
N ILE A 55 -24.35 -4.05 34.66
CA ILE A 55 -23.35 -5.00 34.17
C ILE A 55 -23.71 -6.43 34.58
N ARG A 56 -24.23 -6.63 35.79
CA ARG A 56 -24.68 -7.96 36.23
C ARG A 56 -25.86 -8.50 35.43
N SER A 57 -26.78 -7.65 34.97
CA SER A 57 -27.86 -8.08 34.07
C SER A 57 -27.28 -8.48 32.73
N GLN A 58 -26.51 -7.58 32.09
CA GLN A 58 -25.91 -7.81 30.78
C GLN A 58 -25.12 -9.13 30.72
N VAL A 59 -24.24 -9.39 31.70
CA VAL A 59 -23.44 -10.61 31.70
C VAL A 59 -24.31 -11.87 31.87
N LYS A 60 -25.40 -11.79 32.66
CA LYS A 60 -26.36 -12.91 32.78
C LYS A 60 -27.12 -13.13 31.49
N ASP A 61 -27.61 -12.06 30.88
CA ASP A 61 -28.42 -12.09 29.67
C ASP A 61 -27.59 -12.65 28.49
N HIS A 62 -26.32 -12.26 28.38
CA HIS A 62 -25.36 -12.84 27.43
C HIS A 62 -25.10 -14.33 27.67
N LEU A 63 -24.92 -14.74 28.93
CA LEU A 63 -24.73 -16.16 29.26
C LEU A 63 -26.00 -16.98 28.96
N MET A 64 -27.18 -16.39 29.16
CA MET A 64 -28.46 -17.00 28.80
C MET A 64 -28.60 -17.15 27.29
N LEU A 65 -28.24 -16.11 26.52
CA LEU A 65 -28.26 -16.14 25.05
C LEU A 65 -27.37 -17.27 24.49
N GLN A 66 -26.19 -17.47 25.09
CA GLN A 66 -25.27 -18.56 24.74
C GLN A 66 -25.86 -19.97 24.94
N TYR A 67 -26.89 -20.09 25.76
CA TYR A 67 -27.51 -21.36 26.12
C TYR A 67 -28.83 -21.59 25.36
N GLU A 68 -29.66 -20.56 25.27
CA GLU A 68 -30.98 -20.60 24.63
C GLU A 68 -30.88 -20.66 23.10
N SER A 69 -29.96 -19.90 22.49
CA SER A 69 -29.81 -19.91 21.04
C SER A 69 -29.12 -21.20 20.55
N SER A 70 -29.67 -21.84 19.53
CA SER A 70 -28.96 -22.92 18.80
C SER A 70 -27.68 -22.40 18.14
N TYR A 71 -27.63 -21.11 17.80
CA TYR A 71 -26.56 -20.47 17.02
C TYR A 71 -25.20 -20.40 17.74
N THR A 72 -25.18 -20.14 19.05
CA THR A 72 -23.94 -20.04 19.84
C THR A 72 -23.42 -21.40 20.32
N ARG A 73 -24.27 -22.44 20.34
CA ARG A 73 -23.88 -23.82 20.68
C ARG A 73 -22.84 -24.38 19.73
N ASP A 74 -22.91 -23.96 18.47
CA ASP A 74 -22.02 -24.45 17.42
C ASP A 74 -20.65 -23.76 17.45
N ARG A 75 -20.50 -22.61 18.12
CA ARG A 75 -19.22 -21.88 18.17
C ARG A 75 -18.13 -22.62 18.94
N VAL A 76 -18.46 -23.23 20.08
CA VAL A 76 -17.52 -24.08 20.85
C VAL A 76 -17.07 -25.27 20.00
N ILE A 77 -17.95 -25.81 19.17
CA ILE A 77 -17.64 -26.93 18.27
C ILE A 77 -16.75 -26.43 17.11
N VAL A 78 -17.04 -25.24 16.58
CA VAL A 78 -16.29 -24.63 15.47
C VAL A 78 -14.86 -24.23 15.88
N ASP A 79 -14.65 -23.87 17.15
CA ASP A 79 -13.31 -23.57 17.69
C ASP A 79 -12.41 -24.82 17.75
N ASP A 80 -13.00 -26.01 17.92
CA ASP A 80 -12.28 -27.30 17.87
C ASP A 80 -12.00 -27.78 16.43
N ILE A 81 -12.64 -27.19 15.43
CA ILE A 81 -12.42 -27.51 14.01
C ILE A 81 -11.08 -26.92 13.52
N PRO A 82 -10.28 -27.66 12.74
CA PRO A 82 -9.06 -27.12 12.12
C PRO A 82 -9.31 -25.83 11.35
N VAL A 83 -8.35 -24.89 11.44
CA VAL A 83 -8.44 -23.55 10.84
C VAL A 83 -8.80 -23.59 9.35
N ALA A 84 -8.30 -24.59 8.60
CA ALA A 84 -8.56 -24.75 7.17
C ALA A 84 -10.00 -25.12 6.79
N VAL A 85 -10.76 -25.71 7.71
CA VAL A 85 -12.19 -26.01 7.50
C VAL A 85 -13.02 -24.82 7.96
N ARG A 86 -12.64 -24.20 9.08
CA ARG A 86 -13.27 -22.97 9.59
C ARG A 86 -13.20 -21.84 8.56
N SER A 87 -12.06 -21.68 7.89
CA SER A 87 -11.88 -20.70 6.81
C SER A 87 -12.88 -20.89 5.67
N LYS A 88 -13.07 -22.12 5.20
CA LYS A 88 -14.04 -22.46 4.14
C LYS A 88 -15.48 -22.21 4.59
N MET A 89 -15.80 -22.50 5.85
CA MET A 89 -17.11 -22.19 6.42
C MET A 89 -17.36 -20.68 6.43
N SER A 90 -16.43 -19.89 6.98
CA SER A 90 -16.55 -18.43 7.01
C SER A 90 -16.71 -17.85 5.61
N GLN A 91 -15.94 -18.33 4.63
CA GLN A 91 -16.06 -17.92 3.23
C GLN A 91 -17.46 -18.20 2.67
N THR A 92 -18.01 -19.39 2.92
CA THR A 92 -19.33 -19.76 2.40
C THR A 92 -20.46 -18.93 3.03
N LEU A 93 -20.31 -18.57 4.31
CA LEU A 93 -21.34 -17.85 5.07
C LEU A 93 -21.33 -16.35 4.82
N TYR A 94 -20.14 -15.73 4.79
CA TYR A 94 -20.03 -14.27 4.87
C TYR A 94 -19.52 -13.60 3.60
N LEU A 95 -19.01 -14.33 2.59
CA LEU A 95 -18.44 -13.70 1.38
C LEU A 95 -19.49 -12.88 0.60
N ASP A 96 -20.67 -13.44 0.34
CA ASP A 96 -21.75 -12.71 -0.36
C ASP A 96 -22.18 -11.48 0.44
N MET A 97 -22.28 -11.60 1.76
CA MET A 97 -22.62 -10.50 2.66
C MET A 97 -21.59 -9.38 2.61
N VAL A 98 -20.30 -9.69 2.76
CA VAL A 98 -19.21 -8.71 2.74
C VAL A 98 -19.09 -8.03 1.38
N SER A 99 -19.34 -8.75 0.28
CA SER A 99 -19.32 -8.17 -1.08
C SER A 99 -20.40 -7.09 -1.30
N ARG A 100 -21.52 -7.15 -0.57
CA ARG A 100 -22.64 -6.19 -0.66
C ARG A 100 -22.43 -4.94 0.19
N VAL A 101 -21.45 -4.94 1.10
CA VAL A 101 -21.16 -3.79 1.96
C VAL A 101 -20.63 -2.64 1.11
N GLY A 102 -21.18 -1.43 1.32
CA GLY A 102 -20.83 -0.24 0.53
C GLY A 102 -19.33 0.10 0.56
N LEU A 103 -18.65 -0.14 1.69
CA LEU A 103 -17.22 0.09 1.86
C LEU A 103 -16.36 -0.75 0.91
N PHE A 104 -16.75 -1.99 0.65
CA PHE A 104 -15.96 -2.96 -0.13
C PHE A 104 -16.33 -3.01 -1.61
N ARG A 105 -17.19 -2.08 -2.07
CA ARG A 105 -17.64 -2.04 -3.46
C ARG A 105 -16.48 -1.87 -4.43
N GLY A 106 -16.32 -2.84 -5.34
CA GLY A 106 -15.28 -2.84 -6.37
C GLY A 106 -13.92 -3.37 -5.92
N CYS A 107 -13.83 -3.93 -4.70
CA CYS A 107 -12.62 -4.63 -4.25
C CYS A 107 -12.50 -6.03 -4.87
N SER A 108 -11.29 -6.59 -4.86
CA SER A 108 -10.99 -7.92 -5.40
C SER A 108 -11.52 -9.06 -4.52
N ASP A 109 -11.90 -10.18 -5.13
CA ASP A 109 -12.40 -11.37 -4.39
C ASP A 109 -11.34 -11.96 -3.44
N ASP A 110 -10.06 -11.87 -3.81
CA ASP A 110 -8.94 -12.30 -2.96
C ASP A 110 -8.87 -11.46 -1.68
N PHE A 111 -9.02 -10.14 -1.82
CA PHE A 111 -9.06 -9.22 -0.69
C PHE A 111 -10.27 -9.49 0.22
N LEU A 112 -11.47 -9.64 -0.35
CA LEU A 112 -12.68 -9.96 0.42
C LEU A 112 -12.53 -11.30 1.15
N SER A 113 -11.92 -12.28 0.49
CA SER A 113 -11.62 -13.56 1.11
C SER A 113 -10.71 -13.40 2.33
N GLN A 114 -9.66 -12.57 2.26
CA GLN A 114 -8.79 -12.30 3.41
C GLN A 114 -9.52 -11.59 4.56
N ILE A 115 -10.43 -10.67 4.25
CA ILE A 115 -11.28 -10.03 5.28
C ILE A 115 -12.12 -11.09 5.98
N VAL A 116 -12.83 -11.92 5.22
CA VAL A 116 -13.75 -12.94 5.77
C VAL A 116 -13.04 -13.93 6.69
N LEU A 117 -11.77 -14.25 6.41
CA LEU A 117 -10.95 -15.11 7.26
C LEU A 117 -10.62 -14.50 8.63
N LYS A 118 -10.73 -13.18 8.78
CA LYS A 118 -10.44 -12.43 10.02
C LYS A 118 -11.71 -11.94 10.72
N LEU A 119 -12.90 -12.28 10.21
CA LEU A 119 -14.16 -11.90 10.83
C LEU A 119 -14.49 -12.79 12.03
N HIS A 120 -14.99 -12.16 13.08
CA HIS A 120 -15.50 -12.81 14.27
C HIS A 120 -16.96 -12.40 14.50
N GLU A 121 -17.86 -13.38 14.53
CA GLU A 121 -19.28 -13.11 14.81
C GLU A 121 -19.48 -12.83 16.31
N GLU A 122 -20.25 -11.81 16.63
CA GLU A 122 -20.61 -11.40 17.98
C GLU A 122 -22.11 -11.06 18.05
N PHE A 123 -22.74 -11.40 19.16
CA PHE A 123 -24.15 -11.15 19.39
C PHE A 123 -24.31 -10.03 20.40
N PHE A 124 -25.26 -9.13 20.14
CA PHE A 124 -25.56 -8.01 21.00
C PHE A 124 -27.05 -7.97 21.33
N LEU A 125 -27.34 -7.66 22.59
CA LEU A 125 -28.70 -7.59 23.09
C LEU A 125 -29.32 -6.21 22.85
N PRO A 126 -30.66 -6.11 22.74
CA PRO A 126 -31.34 -4.82 22.60
C PRO A 126 -30.97 -3.84 23.73
N GLY A 127 -30.66 -2.59 23.36
CA GLY A 127 -30.32 -1.51 24.28
C GLY A 127 -28.82 -1.40 24.62
N GLU A 128 -27.99 -2.34 24.17
CA GLU A 128 -26.54 -2.24 24.37
C GLU A 128 -25.91 -1.17 23.48
N VAL A 129 -24.91 -0.47 24.01
CA VAL A 129 -24.09 0.47 23.26
C VAL A 129 -22.84 -0.26 22.79
N ILE A 130 -22.62 -0.30 21.49
CA ILE A 130 -21.48 -1.00 20.87
C ILE A 130 -20.27 -0.06 20.83
N LEU A 131 -20.48 1.15 20.33
CA LEU A 131 -19.47 2.19 20.18
C LEU A 131 -19.98 3.48 20.81
N GLU A 132 -19.14 4.17 21.58
CA GLU A 132 -19.49 5.44 22.23
C GLU A 132 -18.85 6.63 21.50
N GLN A 133 -19.61 7.71 21.33
CA GLN A 133 -19.10 8.95 20.73
C GLN A 133 -17.89 9.50 21.51
N GLY A 134 -16.85 9.91 20.78
CA GLY A 134 -15.62 10.48 21.33
C GLY A 134 -14.60 9.45 21.85
N THR A 135 -14.94 8.16 21.84
CA THR A 135 -13.99 7.11 22.20
C THR A 135 -13.09 6.72 21.03
N VAL A 136 -11.87 6.28 21.33
CA VAL A 136 -10.98 5.69 20.32
C VAL A 136 -11.40 4.23 20.13
N VAL A 137 -11.67 3.85 18.88
CA VAL A 137 -12.14 2.53 18.52
C VAL A 137 -11.10 1.80 17.66
N ASP A 138 -10.91 0.51 17.94
CA ASP A 138 -9.97 -0.36 17.23
C ASP A 138 -10.68 -1.54 16.54
N GLN A 139 -12.01 -1.45 16.40
CA GLN A 139 -12.85 -2.51 15.88
C GLN A 139 -13.87 -1.93 14.90
N ILE A 140 -14.10 -2.66 13.82
CA ILE A 140 -15.14 -2.36 12.83
C ILE A 140 -16.17 -3.49 12.91
N TYR A 141 -17.45 -3.12 12.84
CA TYR A 141 -18.55 -4.07 12.87
C TYR A 141 -19.36 -4.00 11.58
N ILE A 142 -19.69 -5.16 11.02
CA ILE A 142 -20.59 -5.31 9.88
C ILE A 142 -21.87 -5.96 10.37
N VAL A 143 -23.03 -5.38 10.04
CA VAL A 143 -24.33 -5.90 10.46
C VAL A 143 -24.69 -7.13 9.62
N ALA A 144 -24.69 -8.31 10.24
CA ALA A 144 -25.12 -9.56 9.60
C ALA A 144 -26.63 -9.76 9.74
N HIS A 145 -27.17 -9.56 10.93
CA HIS A 145 -28.60 -9.58 11.21
C HIS A 145 -28.93 -8.51 12.25
N GLY A 146 -30.05 -7.83 12.06
CA GLY A 146 -30.65 -6.93 13.04
C GLY A 146 -30.60 -5.47 12.58
N CYS A 147 -30.83 -4.56 13.52
CA CYS A 147 -30.83 -3.12 13.29
C CYS A 147 -30.02 -2.40 14.36
N LEU A 148 -29.19 -1.44 13.93
CA LEU A 148 -28.46 -0.53 14.80
C LEU A 148 -28.92 0.91 14.55
N GLU A 149 -28.86 1.75 15.58
CA GLU A 149 -29.11 3.18 15.50
C GLU A 149 -27.82 3.94 15.81
N GLU A 150 -27.49 4.91 14.95
CA GLU A 150 -26.43 5.89 15.19
C GLU A 150 -27.05 7.15 15.81
N VAL A 151 -26.58 7.48 17.01
CA VAL A 151 -27.04 8.62 17.80
C VAL A 151 -25.91 9.61 17.99
N ALA A 152 -26.16 10.88 17.70
CA ALA A 152 -25.27 11.98 18.10
C ALA A 152 -25.80 12.63 19.36
N ASN A 153 -24.89 12.91 20.29
CA ASN A 153 -25.17 13.77 21.42
C ASN A 153 -24.86 15.22 20.99
N GLY A 154 -25.89 16.07 20.97
CA GLY A 154 -25.73 17.51 20.79
C GLY A 154 -25.03 18.16 21.99
N GLU A 155 -24.51 19.37 21.81
CA GLU A 155 -23.86 20.14 22.89
C GLU A 155 -24.81 20.42 24.08
N ASP A 156 -26.13 20.40 23.82
CA ASP A 156 -27.19 20.59 24.80
C ASP A 156 -27.61 19.29 25.54
N GLY A 157 -26.99 18.15 25.21
CA GLY A 157 -27.33 16.84 25.77
C GLY A 157 -28.55 16.16 25.14
N SER A 158 -29.10 16.71 24.05
CA SER A 158 -30.14 16.04 23.25
C SER A 158 -29.55 14.90 22.42
N GLU A 159 -30.20 13.74 22.44
CA GLU A 159 -29.88 12.60 21.58
C GLU A 159 -30.65 12.74 20.25
N GLU A 160 -29.93 12.85 19.14
CA GLU A 160 -30.50 12.86 17.79
C GLU A 160 -30.13 11.58 17.03
N ILE A 161 -31.14 10.87 16.50
CA ILE A 161 -30.94 9.68 15.66
C ILE A 161 -30.54 10.15 14.27
N ILE A 162 -29.31 9.81 13.86
CA ILE A 162 -28.75 10.20 12.56
C ILE A 162 -29.11 9.20 11.48
N SER A 163 -29.02 7.91 11.79
CA SER A 163 -29.21 6.85 10.81
C SER A 163 -29.54 5.52 11.47
N GLU A 164 -30.40 4.76 10.80
CA GLU A 164 -30.64 3.35 11.09
C GLU A 164 -29.83 2.48 10.11
N LEU A 165 -29.07 1.55 10.66
CA LEU A 165 -28.24 0.61 9.92
C LEU A 165 -28.92 -0.75 9.89
N ARG A 166 -29.28 -1.15 8.68
CA ARG A 166 -29.84 -2.47 8.35
C ARG A 166 -28.71 -3.45 8.00
N PRO A 167 -29.02 -4.74 7.73
CA PRO A 167 -28.01 -5.69 7.29
C PRO A 167 -27.18 -5.16 6.12
N TYR A 168 -25.90 -5.54 6.07
CA TYR A 168 -24.85 -4.99 5.19
C TYR A 168 -24.38 -3.57 5.54
N GLY A 169 -24.92 -2.96 6.61
CA GLY A 169 -24.38 -1.75 7.22
C GLY A 169 -23.02 -2.01 7.88
N ILE A 170 -22.21 -0.95 7.99
CA ILE A 170 -20.89 -0.98 8.62
C ILE A 170 -20.76 0.18 9.60
N VAL A 171 -20.09 -0.05 10.73
CA VAL A 171 -19.82 0.98 11.74
C VAL A 171 -18.37 0.91 12.23
N GLY A 172 -17.85 2.06 12.64
CA GLY A 172 -16.48 2.22 13.11
C GLY A 172 -15.44 2.28 11.99
N ASP A 173 -15.84 2.15 10.73
CA ASP A 173 -14.96 2.21 9.56
C ASP A 173 -14.26 3.56 9.42
N VAL A 174 -14.99 4.67 9.54
CA VAL A 174 -14.40 6.02 9.48
C VAL A 174 -13.38 6.22 10.60
N ALA A 175 -13.75 5.86 11.83
CA ALA A 175 -12.91 6.03 13.01
C ALA A 175 -11.62 5.19 12.94
N VAL A 176 -11.74 3.91 12.54
CA VAL A 176 -10.61 2.99 12.45
C VAL A 176 -9.69 3.32 11.28
N ILE A 177 -10.23 3.63 10.10
CA ILE A 177 -9.45 3.88 8.88
C ILE A 177 -8.78 5.26 8.92
N CYS A 178 -9.50 6.29 9.39
CA CYS A 178 -8.98 7.66 9.45
C CYS A 178 -8.29 7.97 10.79
N ASN A 179 -8.30 7.02 11.74
CA ASN A 179 -7.70 7.15 13.07
C ASN A 179 -8.22 8.39 13.83
N ILE A 180 -9.54 8.60 13.77
CA ILE A 180 -10.27 9.64 14.49
C ILE A 180 -11.12 9.03 15.60
N PRO A 181 -11.47 9.79 16.66
CA PRO A 181 -12.45 9.33 17.63
C PRO A 181 -13.80 9.01 16.96
N GLN A 182 -14.52 8.03 17.52
CA GLN A 182 -15.82 7.61 17.01
C GLN A 182 -16.79 8.80 16.96
N PRO A 183 -17.37 9.13 15.78
CA PRO A 183 -18.17 10.34 15.62
C PRO A 183 -19.55 10.25 16.27
N TYR A 184 -20.12 9.05 16.37
CA TYR A 184 -21.49 8.80 16.81
C TYR A 184 -21.57 7.58 17.73
N THR A 185 -22.47 7.62 18.70
CA THR A 185 -22.78 6.48 19.55
C THR A 185 -23.63 5.50 18.77
N VAL A 186 -23.28 4.21 18.81
CA VAL A 186 -24.01 3.15 18.09
C VAL A 186 -24.71 2.26 19.10
N ARG A 187 -26.04 2.20 19.02
CA ARG A 187 -26.91 1.43 19.92
C ARG A 187 -27.64 0.31 19.17
N VAL A 188 -27.87 -0.78 19.87
CA VAL A 188 -28.58 -1.96 19.36
C VAL A 188 -30.08 -1.81 19.58
N CYS A 189 -30.89 -1.92 18.52
CA CYS A 189 -32.34 -1.78 18.62
C CYS A 189 -33.04 -3.11 18.95
N GLU A 190 -32.54 -4.19 18.33
CA GLU A 190 -33.05 -5.55 18.45
C GLU A 190 -31.88 -6.54 18.55
N LEU A 191 -32.14 -7.82 18.78
CA LEU A 191 -31.06 -8.82 18.84
C LEU A 191 -30.24 -8.79 17.54
N CYS A 192 -28.96 -8.40 17.63
CA CYS A 192 -28.09 -8.22 16.48
C CYS A 192 -26.99 -9.28 16.44
N SER A 193 -26.67 -9.75 15.23
CA SER A 193 -25.41 -10.45 14.93
C SER A 193 -24.53 -9.52 14.12
N LEU A 194 -23.33 -9.25 14.64
CA LEU A 194 -22.33 -8.37 14.05
C LEU A 194 -21.06 -9.16 13.76
N LEU A 195 -20.43 -8.87 12.61
CA LEU A 195 -19.13 -9.40 12.25
C LEU A 195 -18.07 -8.36 12.58
N ARG A 196 -17.24 -8.68 13.58
CA ARG A 196 -16.15 -7.85 14.05
C ARG A 196 -14.87 -8.12 13.27
N ILE A 197 -14.17 -7.06 12.87
CA ILE A 197 -12.77 -7.10 12.42
C ILE A 197 -11.93 -6.13 13.25
N ASP A 198 -10.79 -6.61 13.73
CA ASP A 198 -9.86 -5.80 14.51
C ASP A 198 -9.00 -4.92 13.60
N LYS A 199 -8.71 -3.68 14.01
CA LYS A 199 -7.90 -2.69 13.29
C LYS A 199 -6.55 -3.26 12.83
N GLN A 200 -5.85 -3.98 13.70
CA GLN A 200 -4.55 -4.57 13.37
C GLN A 200 -4.64 -5.57 12.21
N SER A 201 -5.68 -6.41 12.22
CA SER A 201 -5.94 -7.37 11.15
C SER A 201 -6.28 -6.66 9.85
N LEU A 202 -7.15 -5.65 9.89
CA LEU A 202 -7.50 -4.87 8.71
C LEU A 202 -6.30 -4.13 8.13
N THR A 203 -5.53 -3.40 8.94
CA THR A 203 -4.33 -2.67 8.50
C THR A 203 -3.31 -3.60 7.85
N SER A 204 -3.12 -4.81 8.41
CA SER A 204 -2.23 -5.81 7.82
C SER A 204 -2.68 -6.26 6.43
N ILE A 205 -4.00 -6.41 6.22
CA ILE A 205 -4.55 -6.76 4.90
C ILE A 205 -4.42 -5.57 3.94
N LEU A 206 -4.78 -4.35 4.37
CA LEU A 206 -4.72 -3.15 3.53
C LEU A 206 -3.29 -2.82 3.04
N GLN A 207 -2.26 -3.15 3.84
CA GLN A 207 -0.85 -3.02 3.44
C GLN A 207 -0.45 -3.98 2.31
N ILE A 208 -1.14 -5.11 2.15
CA ILE A 208 -0.86 -6.09 1.10
C ILE A 208 -1.65 -5.73 -0.16
N TYR A 209 -2.91 -5.34 -0.01
CA TYR A 209 -3.85 -5.07 -1.10
C TYR A 209 -4.00 -3.57 -1.35
N PHE A 210 -2.95 -2.93 -1.85
CA PHE A 210 -2.91 -1.47 -2.04
C PHE A 210 -4.03 -0.92 -2.91
N LYS A 211 -4.32 -1.59 -4.04
CA LYS A 211 -5.41 -1.19 -4.95
C LYS A 211 -6.77 -1.19 -4.24
N ASP A 212 -7.06 -2.23 -3.46
CA ASP A 212 -8.31 -2.35 -2.72
C ASP A 212 -8.36 -1.33 -1.58
N ASN A 213 -7.24 -1.04 -0.92
CA ASN A 213 -7.15 0.03 0.07
C ASN A 213 -7.50 1.41 -0.52
N SER A 214 -6.94 1.76 -1.69
CA SER A 214 -7.30 3.00 -2.38
C SER A 214 -8.78 3.04 -2.77
N GLN A 215 -9.35 1.90 -3.16
CA GLN A 215 -10.77 1.77 -3.45
C GLN A 215 -11.63 1.99 -2.20
N ILE A 216 -11.25 1.42 -1.05
CA ILE A 216 -11.91 1.62 0.25
C ILE A 216 -11.92 3.09 0.64
N LEU A 217 -10.76 3.75 0.58
CA LEU A 217 -10.64 5.18 0.84
C LEU A 217 -11.53 6.00 -0.10
N SER A 218 -11.62 5.62 -1.37
CA SER A 218 -12.54 6.26 -2.33
C SER A 218 -14.02 6.00 -2.03
N ASN A 219 -14.35 4.85 -1.43
CA ASN A 219 -15.71 4.48 -1.07
C ASN A 219 -16.16 5.19 0.21
N LEU A 220 -15.25 5.40 1.18
CA LEU A 220 -15.50 6.24 2.36
C LEU A 220 -15.92 7.66 1.96
N LEU A 221 -15.25 8.26 0.96
CA LEU A 221 -15.59 9.58 0.42
C LEU A 221 -16.98 9.65 -0.23
N LYS A 222 -17.50 8.51 -0.71
CA LYS A 222 -18.85 8.42 -1.30
C LYS A 222 -19.92 8.16 -0.24
N GLY A 223 -19.52 7.91 1.01
CA GLY A 223 -20.37 7.64 2.16
C GLY A 223 -21.24 8.82 2.59
N LYS A 224 -22.14 8.53 3.53
CA LYS A 224 -23.20 9.43 4.01
C LYS A 224 -22.71 10.34 5.14
N GLU A 225 -21.80 11.28 4.85
CA GLU A 225 -21.45 12.33 5.81
C GLU A 225 -22.06 13.69 5.46
N THR A 226 -22.36 14.48 6.50
CA THR A 226 -22.81 15.87 6.39
C THR A 226 -21.72 16.75 5.76
N GLU A 227 -22.10 17.76 4.96
CA GLU A 227 -21.18 18.52 4.11
C GLU A 227 -19.97 19.15 4.84
N SER A 228 -20.09 19.50 6.12
CA SER A 228 -19.02 20.11 6.90
C SER A 228 -17.97 19.10 7.39
N LYS A 229 -18.39 17.95 7.93
CA LYS A 229 -17.49 16.85 8.34
C LYS A 229 -16.83 16.19 7.14
N ARG A 230 -17.60 16.09 6.04
CA ARG A 230 -17.12 15.60 4.75
C ARG A 230 -15.87 16.34 4.26
N LYS A 231 -15.77 17.67 4.44
CA LYS A 231 -14.59 18.44 4.00
C LYS A 231 -13.33 18.12 4.80
N GLN A 232 -13.46 17.95 6.12
CA GLN A 232 -12.33 17.56 6.96
C GLN A 232 -11.88 16.14 6.62
N LEU A 233 -12.85 15.21 6.53
CA LEU A 233 -12.60 13.83 6.13
C LEU A 233 -12.01 13.72 4.71
N GLU A 234 -12.46 14.56 3.77
CA GLU A 234 -11.88 14.69 2.43
C GLU A 234 -10.41 15.08 2.50
N SER A 235 -10.04 16.05 3.33
CA SER A 235 -8.63 16.46 3.49
C SER A 235 -7.77 15.35 4.10
N ASP A 236 -8.29 14.63 5.09
CA ASP A 236 -7.55 13.55 5.76
C ASP A 236 -7.41 12.31 4.85
N ILE A 237 -8.46 11.93 4.14
CA ILE A 237 -8.41 10.82 3.18
C ILE A 237 -7.52 11.16 1.98
N THR A 238 -7.60 12.38 1.44
CA THR A 238 -6.69 12.80 0.36
C THR A 238 -5.24 12.80 0.81
N TYR A 239 -4.96 13.22 2.06
CA TYR A 239 -3.64 13.10 2.65
C TYR A 239 -3.19 11.63 2.77
N LEU A 240 -4.05 10.72 3.25
CA LEU A 240 -3.74 9.29 3.36
C LEU A 240 -3.46 8.65 1.99
N LEU A 241 -4.27 8.98 0.97
CA LEU A 241 -4.05 8.55 -0.40
C LEU A 241 -2.71 9.05 -0.95
N ALA A 242 -2.41 10.34 -0.77
CA ALA A 242 -1.14 10.92 -1.20
C ALA A 242 0.07 10.30 -0.49
N LYS A 243 -0.06 10.04 0.83
CA LYS A 243 0.96 9.36 1.62
C LYS A 243 1.20 7.94 1.10
N GLN A 244 0.15 7.15 0.89
CA GLN A 244 0.25 5.80 0.36
C GLN A 244 0.88 5.77 -1.04
N GLU A 245 0.49 6.69 -1.93
CA GLU A 245 1.13 6.83 -3.25
C GLU A 245 2.63 7.11 -3.10
N SER A 246 3.02 8.02 -2.19
CA SER A 246 4.43 8.35 -1.97
C SER A 246 5.25 7.17 -1.44
N GLU A 247 4.68 6.36 -0.53
CA GLU A 247 5.33 5.17 0.01
C GLU A 247 5.52 4.09 -1.06
N LEU A 248 4.53 3.93 -1.95
CA LEU A 248 4.62 3.02 -3.10
C LEU A 248 5.71 3.46 -4.08
N VAL A 249 5.74 4.75 -4.44
CA VAL A 249 6.78 5.31 -5.32
C VAL A 249 8.16 5.09 -4.72
N LEU A 250 8.33 5.36 -3.42
CA LEU A 250 9.58 5.09 -2.72
C LEU A 250 9.96 3.61 -2.75
N GLY A 251 8.99 2.72 -2.53
CA GLY A 251 9.18 1.27 -2.61
C GLY A 251 9.65 0.79 -3.99
N VAL A 252 9.01 1.28 -5.06
CA VAL A 252 9.37 0.98 -6.46
C VAL A 252 10.77 1.52 -6.78
N ASN A 253 11.05 2.77 -6.39
CA ASN A 253 12.36 3.39 -6.59
C ASN A 253 13.48 2.65 -5.83
N ASN A 254 13.22 2.22 -4.60
CA ASN A 254 14.16 1.41 -3.82
C ASN A 254 14.40 0.04 -4.46
N ALA A 255 13.36 -0.64 -4.96
CA ALA A 255 13.51 -1.90 -5.67
C ALA A 255 14.36 -1.72 -6.95
N ALA A 256 14.12 -0.64 -7.70
CA ALA A 256 14.94 -0.28 -8.86
C ALA A 256 16.40 0.07 -8.49
N TYR A 257 16.63 0.70 -7.34
CA TYR A 257 17.97 1.06 -6.85
C TYR A 257 18.84 -0.15 -6.50
N HIS A 258 18.21 -1.16 -5.86
CA HIS A 258 18.88 -2.39 -5.44
C HIS A 258 18.92 -3.46 -6.53
N GLY A 259 18.20 -3.30 -7.64
CA GLY A 259 18.17 -4.29 -8.71
C GLY A 259 17.22 -5.45 -8.45
N ASP A 260 16.28 -5.30 -7.51
CA ASP A 260 15.34 -6.36 -7.14
C ASP A 260 14.12 -6.37 -8.06
N ILE A 261 14.23 -7.13 -9.16
CA ILE A 261 13.15 -7.27 -10.13
C ILE A 261 11.92 -8.01 -9.55
N PHE A 262 12.10 -8.90 -8.58
CA PHE A 262 10.98 -9.65 -7.99
C PHE A 262 10.12 -8.74 -7.13
N ARG A 263 10.75 -7.93 -6.28
CA ARG A 263 10.04 -6.93 -5.48
C ARG A 263 9.41 -5.87 -6.36
N LEU A 264 10.09 -5.42 -7.41
CA LEU A 264 9.54 -4.46 -8.37
C LEU A 264 8.29 -5.01 -9.08
N LYS A 265 8.34 -6.26 -9.56
CA LYS A 265 7.20 -6.95 -10.18
C LYS A 265 6.02 -7.05 -9.20
N SER A 266 6.29 -7.44 -7.95
CA SER A 266 5.28 -7.56 -6.90
C SER A 266 4.57 -6.21 -6.64
N LEU A 267 5.34 -5.13 -6.48
CA LEU A 267 4.80 -3.79 -6.24
C LEU A 267 3.93 -3.28 -7.40
N ILE A 268 4.40 -3.47 -8.64
CA ILE A 268 3.63 -3.08 -9.83
C ILE A 268 2.37 -3.95 -9.98
N SER A 269 2.44 -5.25 -9.67
CA SER A 269 1.24 -6.11 -9.66
C SER A 269 0.25 -5.74 -8.56
N ALA A 270 0.73 -5.20 -7.44
CA ALA A 270 -0.11 -4.73 -6.34
C ALA A 270 -0.77 -3.36 -6.61
N GLY A 271 -0.45 -2.71 -7.74
CA GLY A 271 -1.08 -1.47 -8.19
C GLY A 271 -0.17 -0.24 -8.19
N ALA A 272 1.13 -0.38 -7.93
CA ALA A 272 2.05 0.76 -8.03
C ALA A 272 2.23 1.22 -9.49
N ASP A 273 2.10 2.52 -9.73
CA ASP A 273 2.29 3.11 -11.05
C ASP A 273 3.79 3.33 -11.36
N PRO A 274 4.35 2.69 -12.39
CA PRO A 274 5.77 2.81 -12.74
C PRO A 274 6.15 4.20 -13.29
N SER A 275 5.19 5.03 -13.67
CA SER A 275 5.40 6.36 -14.22
C SER A 275 5.48 7.47 -13.17
N LYS A 276 5.02 7.19 -11.95
CA LYS A 276 5.05 8.14 -10.84
C LYS A 276 6.49 8.41 -10.40
N SER A 277 6.74 9.66 -10.05
CA SER A 277 8.05 10.16 -9.65
C SER A 277 8.12 10.45 -8.16
N ASP A 278 9.30 10.34 -7.57
CA ASP A 278 9.56 10.78 -6.20
C ASP A 278 9.54 12.31 -6.06
N TYR A 279 9.87 12.80 -4.85
CA TYR A 279 9.98 14.22 -4.54
C TYR A 279 11.01 14.96 -5.40
N ASP A 280 11.99 14.28 -6.00
CA ASP A 280 12.99 14.87 -6.90
C ASP A 280 12.55 14.80 -8.37
N GLY A 281 11.36 14.26 -8.66
CA GLY A 281 10.90 14.01 -10.03
C GLY A 281 11.53 12.77 -10.66
N ARG A 282 12.24 11.93 -9.90
CA ARG A 282 12.87 10.72 -10.42
C ARG A 282 11.89 9.55 -10.40
N THR A 283 11.76 8.92 -11.56
CA THR A 283 11.02 7.67 -11.73
C THR A 283 11.94 6.47 -11.53
N ALA A 284 11.35 5.29 -11.34
CA ALA A 284 12.09 4.03 -11.26
C ALA A 284 12.99 3.80 -12.49
N LEU A 285 12.57 4.30 -13.66
CA LEU A 285 13.33 4.21 -14.90
C LEU A 285 14.62 5.04 -14.85
N HIS A 286 14.61 6.23 -14.23
CA HIS A 286 15.84 7.02 -14.01
C HIS A 286 16.86 6.24 -13.19
N ILE A 287 16.39 5.60 -12.11
CA ILE A 287 17.25 4.88 -11.16
C ILE A 287 17.81 3.62 -11.81
N ALA A 288 16.97 2.84 -12.51
CA ALA A 288 17.41 1.64 -13.21
C ALA A 288 18.41 1.96 -14.33
N ALA A 289 18.16 3.05 -15.07
CA ALA A 289 19.06 3.53 -16.11
C ALA A 289 20.41 4.02 -15.54
N LEU A 290 20.39 4.70 -14.40
CA LEU A 290 21.60 5.15 -13.70
C LEU A 290 22.46 3.97 -13.20
N ARG A 291 21.82 2.89 -12.73
CA ARG A 291 22.48 1.74 -12.07
C ARG A 291 22.88 0.62 -13.01
N GLY A 292 22.34 0.58 -14.23
CA GLY A 292 22.73 -0.41 -15.22
C GLY A 292 21.89 -1.68 -15.23
N TYR A 293 20.69 -1.68 -14.65
CA TYR A 293 19.83 -2.86 -14.59
C TYR A 293 18.95 -3.01 -15.83
N GLU A 294 19.48 -3.66 -16.87
CA GLU A 294 18.81 -3.86 -18.16
C GLU A 294 17.44 -4.55 -18.03
N ASP A 295 17.35 -5.61 -17.21
CA ASP A 295 16.11 -6.37 -17.03
C ASP A 295 14.99 -5.52 -16.42
N ILE A 296 15.34 -4.62 -15.50
CA ILE A 296 14.40 -3.70 -14.86
C ILE A 296 13.96 -2.63 -15.85
N VAL A 297 14.89 -2.05 -16.62
CA VAL A 297 14.55 -1.06 -17.67
C VAL A 297 13.56 -1.66 -18.67
N ARG A 298 13.86 -2.87 -19.18
CA ARG A 298 12.99 -3.58 -20.12
C ARG A 298 11.60 -3.82 -19.52
N PHE A 299 11.55 -4.26 -18.27
CA PHE A 299 10.28 -4.50 -17.58
C PHE A 299 9.46 -3.21 -17.37
N LEU A 300 10.10 -2.11 -16.96
CA LEU A 300 9.43 -0.82 -16.75
C LEU A 300 8.86 -0.25 -18.05
N ILE A 301 9.59 -0.35 -19.16
CA ILE A 301 9.12 0.10 -20.48
C ILE A 301 7.93 -0.75 -20.93
N GLN A 302 7.99 -2.08 -20.76
CA GLN A 302 6.85 -2.98 -21.04
C GLN A 302 5.61 -2.63 -20.21
N ARG A 303 5.79 -2.06 -19.01
CA ARG A 303 4.72 -1.60 -18.13
C ARG A 303 4.28 -0.15 -18.40
N GLY A 304 4.73 0.46 -19.50
CA GLY A 304 4.29 1.79 -19.92
C GLY A 304 4.99 2.95 -19.22
N ALA A 305 6.16 2.74 -18.60
CA ALA A 305 6.93 3.83 -18.01
C ALA A 305 7.32 4.87 -19.07
N ASN A 306 7.18 6.15 -18.74
CA ASN A 306 7.54 7.24 -19.65
C ASN A 306 9.07 7.34 -19.82
N VAL A 307 9.57 6.92 -20.99
CA VAL A 307 10.99 6.95 -21.38
C VAL A 307 11.58 8.36 -21.46
N ASN A 308 10.71 9.36 -21.68
CA ASN A 308 11.07 10.78 -21.80
C ASN A 308 10.69 11.58 -20.55
N SER A 309 10.49 10.91 -19.41
CA SER A 309 10.32 11.62 -18.12
C SER A 309 11.56 12.46 -17.81
N ILE A 310 11.35 13.62 -17.18
CA ILE A 310 12.42 14.55 -16.81
C ILE A 310 12.33 14.79 -15.30
N ASP A 311 13.43 14.60 -14.58
CA ASP A 311 13.52 14.92 -13.16
C ASP A 311 13.60 16.44 -12.91
N ARG A 312 13.48 16.88 -11.65
CA ARG A 312 13.57 18.31 -11.29
C ARG A 312 14.92 18.95 -11.58
N PHE A 313 15.92 18.15 -11.98
CA PHE A 313 17.25 18.59 -12.34
C PHE A 313 17.48 18.57 -13.87
N GLY A 314 16.43 18.37 -14.66
CA GLY A 314 16.50 18.34 -16.11
C GLY A 314 17.15 17.08 -16.69
N ASN A 315 17.27 16.00 -15.91
CA ASN A 315 17.81 14.74 -16.40
C ASN A 315 16.70 13.83 -16.92
N SER A 316 16.92 13.21 -18.08
CA SER A 316 16.11 12.10 -18.58
C SER A 316 16.74 10.74 -18.21
N PRO A 317 15.98 9.63 -18.25
CA PRO A 317 16.53 8.28 -18.07
C PRO A 317 17.66 7.98 -19.05
N LEU A 318 17.51 8.44 -20.31
CA LEU A 318 18.54 8.29 -21.34
C LEU A 318 19.84 9.01 -20.94
N LEU A 319 19.73 10.24 -20.43
CA LEU A 319 20.90 10.98 -19.95
C LEU A 319 21.60 10.25 -18.79
N GLN A 320 20.85 9.66 -17.87
CA GLN A 320 21.42 8.89 -16.76
C GLN A 320 22.17 7.64 -17.25
N ALA A 321 21.59 6.89 -18.19
CA ALA A 321 22.26 5.74 -18.81
C ALA A 321 23.56 6.14 -19.53
N VAL A 322 23.54 7.24 -20.29
CA VAL A 322 24.72 7.76 -20.99
C VAL A 322 25.79 8.21 -19.99
N LYS A 323 25.41 8.94 -18.93
CA LYS A 323 26.34 9.40 -17.87
C LYS A 323 27.08 8.24 -17.21
N SER A 324 26.37 7.15 -16.94
CA SER A 324 26.93 5.94 -16.32
C SER A 324 27.63 5.00 -17.30
N GLY A 325 27.53 5.24 -18.61
CA GLY A 325 28.17 4.42 -19.65
C GLY A 325 27.48 3.08 -19.92
N HIS A 326 26.16 2.98 -19.66
CA HIS A 326 25.39 1.76 -19.83
C HIS A 326 24.84 1.61 -21.25
N ASP A 327 25.70 1.22 -22.18
CA ASP A 327 25.42 1.26 -23.64
C ASP A 327 24.22 0.43 -24.07
N ARG A 328 24.04 -0.76 -23.49
CA ARG A 328 22.87 -1.62 -23.79
C ARG A 328 21.56 -0.95 -23.41
N ILE A 329 21.52 -0.28 -22.27
CA ILE A 329 20.34 0.46 -21.79
C ILE A 329 20.12 1.69 -22.67
N THR A 330 21.20 2.39 -23.05
CA THR A 330 21.11 3.53 -23.95
C THR A 330 20.49 3.12 -25.29
N SER A 331 20.96 2.04 -25.91
CA SER A 331 20.37 1.50 -27.15
C SER A 331 18.90 1.14 -26.95
N LEU A 332 18.58 0.42 -25.88
CA LEU A 332 17.21 -0.01 -25.58
C LEU A 332 16.26 1.18 -25.38
N LEU A 333 16.68 2.23 -24.67
CA LEU A 333 15.86 3.44 -24.49
C LEU A 333 15.62 4.17 -25.82
N VAL A 334 16.64 4.27 -26.67
CA VAL A 334 16.55 4.93 -27.99
C VAL A 334 15.64 4.14 -28.94
N GLU A 335 15.73 2.81 -28.94
CA GLU A 335 14.81 1.93 -29.69
C GLU A 335 13.34 2.17 -29.32
N HIS A 336 13.07 2.55 -28.06
CA HIS A 336 11.73 2.86 -27.56
C HIS A 336 11.39 4.36 -27.63
N GLY A 337 12.12 5.15 -28.43
CA GLY A 337 11.80 6.54 -28.71
C GLY A 337 12.25 7.54 -27.64
N ALA A 338 13.27 7.20 -26.82
CA ALA A 338 13.86 8.16 -25.90
C ALA A 338 14.61 9.27 -26.66
N ILE A 339 14.32 10.52 -26.30
CA ILE A 339 14.92 11.72 -26.86
C ILE A 339 15.84 12.35 -25.80
N LEU A 340 17.05 12.69 -26.21
CA LEU A 340 17.99 13.38 -25.34
C LEU A 340 17.71 14.88 -25.36
N ASN A 341 16.86 15.36 -24.45
CA ASN A 341 16.64 16.78 -24.24
C ASN A 341 17.44 17.26 -23.02
N LEU A 342 18.17 18.37 -23.18
CA LEU A 342 18.99 18.99 -22.13
C LEU A 342 18.63 20.46 -22.04
N GLU A 343 18.18 20.92 -20.86
CA GLU A 343 17.88 22.34 -20.63
C GLU A 343 19.14 23.23 -20.78
N ASP A 344 20.29 22.78 -20.26
CA ASP A 344 21.60 23.43 -20.44
C ASP A 344 22.58 22.51 -21.19
N ALA A 345 22.27 22.24 -22.46
CA ALA A 345 23.13 21.43 -23.33
C ALA A 345 24.56 22.00 -23.43
N GLY A 346 24.71 23.33 -23.48
CA GLY A 346 25.98 24.01 -23.63
C GLY A 346 26.88 23.86 -22.40
N GLY A 347 26.38 24.18 -21.21
CA GLY A 347 27.13 24.00 -19.97
C GLY A 347 27.44 22.53 -19.69
N TYR A 348 26.51 21.62 -19.99
CA TYR A 348 26.74 20.19 -19.81
C TYR A 348 27.84 19.65 -20.75
N LEU A 349 27.78 19.96 -22.05
CA LEU A 349 28.76 19.52 -23.02
C LEU A 349 30.15 20.10 -22.74
N CYS A 350 30.23 21.37 -22.32
CA CYS A 350 31.46 21.99 -21.85
C CYS A 350 32.08 21.25 -20.64
N ARG A 351 31.26 20.79 -19.69
CA ARG A 351 31.72 20.01 -18.52
C ARG A 351 32.23 18.62 -18.92
N VAL A 352 31.59 17.98 -19.89
CA VAL A 352 32.05 16.69 -20.46
C VAL A 352 33.42 16.85 -21.12
N VAL A 353 33.59 17.92 -21.91
CA VAL A 353 34.86 18.26 -22.58
C VAL A 353 35.96 18.54 -21.57
N ARG A 354 35.71 19.35 -20.54
CA ARG A 354 36.70 19.63 -19.47
C ARG A 354 37.19 18.36 -18.78
N GLY A 355 36.31 17.36 -18.62
CA GLY A 355 36.66 16.06 -18.06
C GLY A 355 37.39 15.11 -19.03
N GLY A 356 37.62 15.50 -20.29
CA GLY A 356 38.34 14.68 -21.28
C GLY A 356 37.62 13.39 -21.71
N ARG A 357 36.32 13.24 -21.44
CA ARG A 357 35.56 12.00 -21.69
C ARG A 357 35.10 11.88 -23.15
N ILE A 358 36.02 11.50 -24.04
CA ILE A 358 35.80 11.43 -25.50
C ILE A 358 34.63 10.49 -25.88
N ASP A 359 34.52 9.32 -25.24
CA ASP A 359 33.47 8.34 -25.60
C ASP A 359 32.07 8.83 -25.27
N LEU A 360 31.92 9.50 -24.11
CA LEU A 360 30.66 10.14 -23.75
C LEU A 360 30.33 11.30 -24.68
N LEU A 361 31.34 12.09 -25.06
CA LEU A 361 31.16 13.17 -26.03
C LEU A 361 30.64 12.64 -27.38
N LYS A 362 31.27 11.60 -27.93
CA LYS A 362 30.83 10.95 -29.18
C LYS A 362 29.39 10.44 -29.09
N LYS A 363 29.01 9.84 -27.95
CA LYS A 363 27.63 9.38 -27.71
C LYS A 363 26.64 10.54 -27.69
N LEU A 364 26.93 11.60 -26.95
CA LEU A 364 26.07 12.80 -26.88
C LEU A 364 25.85 13.45 -28.24
N LEU A 365 26.91 13.56 -29.06
CA LEU A 365 26.83 14.12 -30.42
C LEU A 365 26.00 13.21 -31.35
N ARG A 366 26.13 11.88 -31.22
CA ARG A 366 25.30 10.91 -31.96
C ARG A 366 23.81 11.01 -31.62
N PHE A 367 23.46 11.40 -30.40
CA PHE A 367 22.07 11.59 -29.97
C PHE A 367 21.50 12.98 -30.34
N GLY A 368 22.17 13.74 -31.20
CA GLY A 368 21.63 14.96 -31.79
C GLY A 368 21.93 16.25 -31.01
N ILE A 369 22.81 16.20 -30.00
CA ILE A 369 23.28 17.43 -29.33
C ILE A 369 24.21 18.18 -30.28
N SER A 370 23.93 19.46 -30.50
CA SER A 370 24.78 20.31 -31.34
C SER A 370 26.16 20.51 -30.69
N PRO A 371 27.27 20.33 -31.43
CA PRO A 371 28.61 20.64 -30.93
C PRO A 371 28.80 22.15 -30.67
N ASN A 372 27.88 22.98 -31.15
CA ASN A 372 27.93 24.45 -31.08
C ASN A 372 27.05 25.02 -29.95
N CYS A 373 26.53 24.17 -29.05
CA CYS A 373 25.80 24.63 -27.88
C CYS A 373 26.66 25.57 -27.05
N ARG A 374 26.11 26.73 -26.67
CA ARG A 374 26.82 27.76 -25.92
C ARG A 374 26.46 27.68 -24.44
N ASN A 375 27.47 27.78 -23.58
CA ASN A 375 27.26 27.89 -22.12
C ASN A 375 26.89 29.35 -21.72
N TYR A 376 26.76 29.62 -20.42
CA TYR A 376 26.48 30.96 -19.89
C TYR A 376 27.43 32.06 -20.40
N ASP A 377 28.71 31.73 -20.61
CA ASP A 377 29.74 32.65 -21.11
C ASP A 377 29.78 32.72 -22.65
N GLN A 378 28.76 32.22 -23.33
CA GLN A 378 28.70 32.06 -24.78
C GLN A 378 29.83 31.19 -25.36
N ARG A 379 30.56 30.45 -24.50
CA ARG A 379 31.62 29.54 -24.93
C ARG A 379 31.02 28.26 -25.48
N THR A 380 31.55 27.82 -26.61
CA THR A 380 31.27 26.50 -27.18
C THR A 380 32.18 25.44 -26.55
N PRO A 381 31.82 24.15 -26.62
CA PRO A 381 32.69 23.04 -26.20
C PRO A 381 34.10 23.12 -26.79
N LEU A 382 34.24 23.62 -28.03
CA LEU A 382 35.54 23.78 -28.68
C LEU A 382 36.43 24.84 -28.00
N HIS A 383 35.86 25.92 -27.46
CA HIS A 383 36.61 26.89 -26.66
C HIS A 383 37.21 26.23 -25.41
N ILE A 384 36.45 25.37 -24.74
CA ILE A 384 36.92 24.68 -23.54
C ILE A 384 37.99 23.64 -23.90
N ALA A 385 37.79 22.87 -24.98
CA ALA A 385 38.80 21.93 -25.47
C ALA A 385 40.12 22.63 -25.81
N ALA A 386 40.04 23.82 -26.42
CA ALA A 386 41.19 24.63 -26.78
C ALA A 386 41.90 25.25 -25.57
N ALA A 387 41.14 25.78 -24.60
CA ALA A 387 41.68 26.34 -23.38
C ALA A 387 42.39 25.29 -22.50
N GLU A 388 41.87 24.07 -22.44
CA GLU A 388 42.44 22.95 -21.66
C GLU A 388 43.52 22.16 -22.44
N GLY A 389 43.76 22.47 -23.72
CA GLY A 389 44.81 21.80 -24.51
C GLY A 389 44.44 20.38 -25.01
N LEU A 390 43.15 20.02 -24.99
CA LEU A 390 42.63 18.69 -25.28
C LEU A 390 42.52 18.44 -26.80
N HIS A 391 43.66 18.17 -27.45
CA HIS A 391 43.74 18.03 -28.91
C HIS A 391 42.85 16.91 -29.50
N LEU A 392 42.76 15.74 -28.84
CA LEU A 392 41.88 14.64 -29.28
C LEU A 392 40.41 15.03 -29.21
N VAL A 393 39.99 15.68 -28.12
CA VAL A 393 38.60 16.15 -27.95
C VAL A 393 38.27 17.22 -28.99
N ALA A 394 39.18 18.16 -29.23
CA ALA A 394 39.04 19.18 -30.27
C ALA A 394 38.88 18.56 -31.67
N SER A 395 39.70 17.55 -32.03
CA SER A 395 39.55 16.85 -33.31
C SER A 395 38.17 16.21 -33.48
N THR A 396 37.66 15.52 -32.45
CA THR A 396 36.33 14.89 -32.51
C THR A 396 35.18 15.89 -32.60
N LEU A 397 35.32 17.09 -32.00
CA LEU A 397 34.34 18.16 -32.11
C LEU A 397 34.31 18.75 -33.52
N ILE A 398 35.49 18.97 -34.12
CA ILE A 398 35.63 19.48 -35.49
C ILE A 398 35.04 18.49 -36.49
N GLU A 399 35.36 17.19 -36.36
CA GLU A 399 34.77 16.11 -37.17
C GLU A 399 33.24 16.08 -37.07
N SER A 400 32.69 16.49 -35.93
CA SER A 400 31.24 16.53 -35.69
C SER A 400 30.59 17.86 -36.10
N GLY A 401 31.33 18.79 -36.71
CA GLY A 401 30.81 20.08 -37.21
C GLY A 401 30.86 21.24 -36.21
N ALA A 402 31.81 21.23 -35.27
CA ALA A 402 32.02 22.38 -34.38
C ALA A 402 32.51 23.63 -35.14
N ASP A 403 31.90 24.78 -34.82
CA ASP A 403 32.24 26.09 -35.37
C ASP A 403 33.51 26.64 -34.72
N ILE A 404 34.53 26.79 -35.56
CA ILE A 404 35.87 27.27 -35.19
C ILE A 404 35.89 28.80 -35.06
N GLN A 405 34.89 29.50 -35.61
CA GLN A 405 34.78 30.96 -35.60
C GLN A 405 33.77 31.47 -34.57
N ALA A 406 33.17 30.57 -33.79
CA ALA A 406 32.28 30.95 -32.71
C ALA A 406 33.02 31.91 -31.76
N LYS A 407 32.38 33.01 -31.38
CA LYS A 407 32.92 33.97 -30.42
C LYS A 407 32.30 33.75 -29.05
N ASP A 408 33.12 33.80 -28.01
CA ASP A 408 32.65 33.84 -26.63
C ASP A 408 32.21 35.25 -26.20
N ARG A 409 31.79 35.40 -24.94
CA ARG A 409 31.35 36.68 -24.35
C ARG A 409 32.41 37.79 -24.45
N TRP A 410 33.69 37.44 -24.51
CA TRP A 410 34.81 38.38 -24.60
C TRP A 410 35.30 38.59 -26.04
N GLY A 411 34.65 37.97 -27.02
CA GLY A 411 35.01 38.05 -28.43
C GLY A 411 36.17 37.16 -28.84
N ASN A 412 36.66 36.27 -27.96
CA ASN A 412 37.72 35.34 -28.27
C ASN A 412 37.17 34.17 -29.09
N THR A 413 37.97 33.68 -30.04
CA THR A 413 37.68 32.45 -30.77
C THR A 413 38.35 31.24 -30.08
N PRO A 414 37.92 29.99 -30.37
CA PRO A 414 38.62 28.79 -29.90
C PRO A 414 40.10 28.77 -30.28
N LEU A 415 40.47 29.37 -31.42
CA LEU A 415 41.86 29.47 -31.84
C LEU A 415 42.67 30.42 -30.94
N ASP A 416 42.07 31.53 -30.51
CA ASP A 416 42.71 32.49 -29.59
C ASP A 416 42.95 31.84 -28.22
N GLU A 417 41.99 31.06 -27.72
CA GLU A 417 42.14 30.27 -26.50
C GLU A 417 43.23 29.19 -26.65
N GLY A 418 43.27 28.49 -27.79
CA GLY A 418 44.30 27.49 -28.09
C GLY A 418 45.72 28.08 -28.14
N ARG A 419 45.88 29.32 -28.64
CA ARG A 419 47.16 30.06 -28.62
C ARG A 419 47.62 30.39 -27.20
N ARG A 420 46.68 30.70 -26.30
CA ARG A 420 46.98 30.96 -24.88
C ARG A 420 47.43 29.70 -24.14
N CYS A 421 46.90 28.53 -24.51
CA CYS A 421 47.23 27.24 -23.90
C CYS A 421 48.63 26.69 -24.29
N SER A 422 49.35 27.32 -25.24
CA SER A 422 50.69 26.91 -25.72
C SER A 422 50.78 25.47 -26.29
N SER A 423 49.64 24.82 -26.55
CA SER A 423 49.59 23.48 -27.15
C SER A 423 49.80 23.54 -28.67
N LYS A 424 51.05 23.35 -29.11
CA LYS A 424 51.43 23.34 -30.53
C LYS A 424 50.59 22.37 -31.40
N PRO A 425 50.26 21.14 -30.96
CA PRO A 425 49.44 20.22 -31.74
C PRO A 425 48.01 20.74 -31.96
N LEU A 426 47.41 21.32 -30.93
CA LEU A 426 46.03 21.82 -30.98
C LEU A 426 45.89 23.05 -31.89
N VAL A 427 46.84 23.98 -31.83
CA VAL A 427 46.87 25.16 -32.70
C VAL A 427 46.99 24.75 -34.17
N ARG A 428 47.82 23.76 -34.49
CA ARG A 428 47.94 23.23 -35.87
C ARG A 428 46.63 22.63 -36.36
N ILE A 429 45.94 21.84 -35.54
CA ILE A 429 44.64 21.23 -35.89
C ILE A 429 43.59 22.31 -36.15
N LEU A 430 43.50 23.33 -35.28
CA LEU A 430 42.55 24.43 -35.44
C LEU A 430 42.87 25.31 -36.65
N GLU A 431 44.15 25.57 -36.95
CA GLU A 431 44.55 26.34 -38.14
C GLU A 431 44.27 25.58 -39.44
N GLN A 432 44.52 24.27 -39.47
CA GLN A 432 44.17 23.41 -40.60
C GLN A 432 42.66 23.37 -40.81
N ALA A 433 41.88 23.14 -39.74
CA ALA A 433 40.43 23.10 -39.83
C ALA A 433 39.83 24.46 -40.25
N ARG A 434 40.44 25.58 -39.85
CA ARG A 434 40.06 26.92 -40.31
C ARG A 434 40.26 27.11 -41.81
N THR A 435 41.38 26.66 -42.36
CA THR A 435 41.65 26.78 -43.82
C THR A 435 40.69 25.94 -44.67
N VAL A 436 40.22 24.83 -44.12
CA VAL A 436 39.23 23.95 -44.77
C VAL A 436 37.83 24.56 -44.73
N ALA A 437 37.47 25.32 -43.70
CA ALA A 437 36.17 25.97 -43.59
C ALA A 437 36.02 27.27 -44.43
N THR A 438 37.13 27.84 -44.91
CA THR A 438 37.15 29.08 -45.71
C THR A 438 37.23 28.84 -47.22
N ASN A 439 37.46 27.60 -47.65
CA ASN A 439 37.39 27.14 -49.04
C ASN A 439 36.08 26.40 -49.27
#